data_AF-A0A7Z0MVK3-F1
#
_entry.id   AF-A0A7Z0MVK3-F1
#
_cell.length_a   1.000
_cell.length_b   1.000
_cell.length_c   1.000
_cell.angle_alpha   90.00
_cell.angle_beta   90.00
_cell.angle_gamma   90.00
#
_symmetry.space_group_name_H-M   'P 1'
#
loop_
_entity.id
_entity.type
_entity.pdbx_description
1 polymer ?
#
loop_
_entity_poly.entity_id
_entity_poly.type
_entity_poly.pdbx_seq_one_letter_code
_entity_poly.pdbx_strand_id
1 'polypeptide(L)'
;MNKTNIDVVDAPQTVLGEAPMWSVGEQALYWVDVVGRCIFRLQHATGQIDVCSLPYAPSMAIPRSTGGLLLITKKGMALLNFELGELTSLPVPLIDFSKEVFNDAKCDSAGRLWVGTRDIEVKEPHGGLFRLDSDFSMHRCGSGFTVSNGIAWAPNGRTMYHIDTHPGRIDAYDFDVAHGTISERRIFRDYHSVGASALPDGCTVDSEGGLWVAEVGDWHIRRYAPDGALDREIRVPLQKPTSLMFGGPNLNTLYVTSMRFGLTEEQLAGQPLAGSLLQLDVGVRGLPETDFAG
;
A
#
# COMPACT_ATOMS: atom_id res chain seq x y z
N MET A 1 13.25 12.27 23.87
CA MET A 1 12.67 11.58 22.70
C MET A 1 13.80 10.80 22.06
N ASN A 2 13.78 9.47 22.11
CA ASN A 2 14.74 8.67 21.35
C ASN A 2 14.52 8.99 19.87
N LYS A 3 15.57 9.43 19.16
CA LYS A 3 15.47 9.62 17.71
C LYS A 3 15.19 8.25 17.10
N THR A 4 14.05 8.10 16.42
CA THR A 4 13.83 6.96 15.53
C THR A 4 14.95 6.96 14.50
N ASN A 5 15.73 5.89 14.42
CA ASN A 5 16.73 5.74 13.38
C ASN A 5 16.00 5.47 12.06
N ILE A 6 16.34 6.23 11.03
CA ILE A 6 15.83 6.08 9.67
C ILE A 6 17.01 5.70 8.81
N ASP A 7 17.03 4.46 8.34
CA ASP A 7 18.05 3.97 7.42
C ASP A 7 17.48 3.94 5.99
N VAL A 8 18.38 4.09 5.02
CA VAL A 8 18.06 3.99 3.60
C VAL A 8 18.49 2.60 3.14
N VAL A 9 17.57 1.85 2.54
CA VAL A 9 17.93 0.60 1.88
C VAL A 9 18.73 0.94 0.62
N ASP A 10 19.85 0.24 0.40
CA ASP A 10 20.67 0.41 -0.80
C ASP A 10 19.96 -0.19 -2.03
N ALA A 11 18.96 0.54 -2.49
CA ALA A 11 18.07 0.20 -3.60
C ALA A 11 18.05 1.34 -4.63
N PRO A 12 17.79 1.04 -5.91
CA PRO A 12 17.51 2.09 -6.89
C PRO A 12 16.38 3.00 -6.42
N GLN A 13 16.56 4.32 -6.58
CA GLN A 13 15.50 5.27 -6.30
C GLN A 13 14.38 5.13 -7.34
N THR A 14 13.16 5.02 -6.85
CA THR A 14 11.96 4.89 -7.67
C THR A 14 11.43 6.25 -8.10
N VAL A 15 10.90 6.33 -9.30
CA VAL A 15 10.14 7.51 -9.74
C VAL A 15 8.83 7.60 -8.95
N LEU A 16 8.10 6.50 -8.86
CA LEU A 16 6.91 6.35 -8.02
C LEU A 16 6.94 4.97 -7.34
N GLY A 17 7.61 4.90 -6.18
CA GLY A 17 7.69 3.70 -5.37
C GLY A 17 6.37 3.46 -4.65
N GLU A 18 5.83 2.26 -4.71
CA GLU A 18 4.51 1.95 -4.14
C GLU A 18 4.38 0.51 -3.64
N ALA A 19 3.29 0.28 -2.92
CA ALA A 19 2.76 -1.05 -2.57
C ALA A 19 3.82 -2.02 -1.99
N PRO A 20 4.51 -1.65 -0.89
CA PRO A 20 5.41 -2.57 -0.20
C PRO A 20 4.62 -3.76 0.38
N MET A 21 5.01 -4.98 0.01
CA MET A 21 4.39 -6.24 0.43
C MET A 21 5.43 -7.17 1.02
N TRP A 22 5.30 -7.50 2.30
CA TRP A 22 6.16 -8.46 2.97
C TRP A 22 5.64 -9.88 2.77
N SER A 23 6.44 -10.76 2.15
CA SER A 23 6.16 -12.20 2.09
C SER A 23 6.76 -12.89 3.30
N VAL A 24 5.90 -13.43 4.17
CA VAL A 24 6.34 -14.21 5.34
C VAL A 24 7.02 -15.51 4.91
N GLY A 25 6.52 -16.16 3.86
CA GLY A 25 7.08 -17.41 3.36
C GLY A 25 8.49 -17.24 2.80
N GLU A 26 8.73 -16.18 2.02
CA GLU A 26 10.03 -15.92 1.40
C GLU A 26 10.98 -15.11 2.28
N GLN A 27 10.49 -14.48 3.34
CA GLN A 27 11.24 -13.49 4.13
C GLN A 27 11.81 -12.38 3.24
N ALA A 28 10.97 -11.88 2.34
CA ALA A 28 11.32 -10.88 1.34
C ALA A 28 10.29 -9.75 1.28
N LEU A 29 10.76 -8.54 0.99
CA LEU A 29 9.92 -7.39 0.70
C LEU A 29 9.81 -7.22 -0.81
N TYR A 30 8.59 -7.18 -1.33
CA TYR A 30 8.28 -6.74 -2.68
C TYR A 30 7.82 -5.28 -2.67
N TRP A 31 8.17 -4.51 -3.68
CA TRP A 31 7.56 -3.19 -3.95
C TRP A 31 7.70 -2.86 -5.44
N VAL A 32 7.00 -1.84 -5.90
CA VAL A 32 6.98 -1.49 -7.34
C VAL A 32 7.51 -0.10 -7.59
N ASP A 33 8.07 0.14 -8.78
CA ASP A 33 8.12 1.49 -9.37
C ASP A 33 7.08 1.57 -10.48
N VAL A 34 5.99 2.29 -10.20
CA VAL A 34 4.84 2.41 -11.12
C VAL A 34 5.26 3.05 -12.44
N VAL A 35 6.11 4.08 -12.39
CA VAL A 35 6.55 4.82 -13.58
C VAL A 35 7.77 4.14 -14.22
N GLY A 36 8.67 3.59 -13.40
CA GLY A 36 9.82 2.80 -13.82
C GLY A 36 9.46 1.46 -14.46
N ARG A 37 8.22 0.98 -14.26
CA ARG A 37 7.69 -0.29 -14.78
C ARG A 37 8.49 -1.49 -14.32
N CYS A 38 8.75 -1.59 -13.02
CA CYS A 38 9.43 -2.74 -12.46
C CYS A 38 8.89 -3.11 -11.07
N ILE A 39 9.17 -4.34 -10.67
CA ILE A 39 9.00 -4.86 -9.31
C ILE A 39 10.40 -5.11 -8.76
N PHE A 40 10.60 -4.76 -7.50
CA PHE A 40 11.79 -5.11 -6.74
C PHE A 40 11.45 -6.19 -5.72
N ARG A 41 12.44 -7.02 -5.41
CA ARG A 41 12.40 -7.98 -4.30
C ARG A 41 13.66 -7.83 -3.46
N LEU A 42 13.51 -7.41 -2.21
CA LEU A 42 14.58 -7.36 -1.22
C LEU A 42 14.54 -8.62 -0.36
N GLN A 43 15.58 -9.45 -0.45
CA GLN A 43 15.78 -10.58 0.43
C GLN A 43 16.32 -10.11 1.79
N HIS A 44 15.58 -10.33 2.87
CA HIS A 44 15.92 -9.75 4.17
C HIS A 44 17.26 -10.25 4.72
N ALA A 45 17.54 -11.55 4.58
CA ALA A 45 18.73 -12.16 5.17
C ALA A 45 20.04 -11.70 4.51
N THR A 46 20.01 -11.39 3.21
CA THR A 46 21.20 -11.06 2.43
C THR A 46 21.29 -9.58 2.05
N GLY A 47 20.18 -8.85 2.11
CA GLY A 47 20.07 -7.50 1.54
C GLY A 47 20.07 -7.48 0.01
N GLN A 48 20.03 -8.65 -0.66
CA GLN A 48 20.02 -8.73 -2.11
C GLN A 48 18.72 -8.15 -2.67
N ILE A 49 18.84 -7.35 -3.73
CA ILE A 49 17.71 -6.78 -4.45
C ILE A 49 17.68 -7.35 -5.86
N ASP A 50 16.62 -8.09 -6.16
CA ASP A 50 16.30 -8.52 -7.51
C ASP A 50 15.32 -7.55 -8.16
N VAL A 51 15.41 -7.37 -9.48
CA VAL A 51 14.54 -6.45 -10.24
C VAL A 51 13.90 -7.19 -11.40
N CYS A 52 12.57 -7.20 -11.44
CA CYS A 52 11.80 -7.72 -12.56
C CYS A 52 11.22 -6.54 -13.36
N SER A 53 11.67 -6.38 -14.61
CA SER A 53 11.15 -5.34 -15.51
C SER A 53 9.88 -5.79 -16.19
N LEU A 54 8.91 -4.88 -16.33
CA LEU A 54 7.58 -5.17 -16.84
C LEU A 54 7.28 -4.40 -18.13
N PRO A 55 6.47 -5.00 -19.04
CA PRO A 55 5.99 -4.30 -20.24
C PRO A 55 4.96 -3.20 -19.92
N TYR A 56 4.41 -3.18 -18.71
CA TYR A 56 3.35 -2.27 -18.28
C TYR A 56 3.69 -1.62 -16.93
N ALA A 57 3.02 -0.51 -16.61
CA ALA A 57 3.10 0.11 -15.28
C ALA A 57 2.40 -0.79 -14.24
N PRO A 58 3.14 -1.36 -13.27
CA PRO A 58 2.52 -2.04 -12.15
C PRO A 58 1.81 -1.02 -11.27
N SER A 59 0.71 -1.43 -10.67
CA SER A 59 0.16 -0.79 -9.48
C SER A 59 0.72 -1.50 -8.25
N MET A 60 0.78 -2.83 -8.30
CA MET A 60 1.12 -3.68 -7.15
C MET A 60 1.61 -5.05 -7.60
N ALA A 61 2.36 -5.73 -6.72
CA ALA A 61 2.70 -7.13 -6.87
C ALA A 61 2.43 -7.87 -5.54
N ILE A 62 1.45 -8.77 -5.54
CA ILE A 62 0.95 -9.44 -4.34
C ILE A 62 1.46 -10.87 -4.29
N PRO A 63 2.19 -11.30 -3.24
CA PRO A 63 2.56 -12.70 -3.05
C PRO A 63 1.32 -13.61 -3.03
N ARG A 64 1.45 -14.81 -3.60
CA ARG A 64 0.39 -15.81 -3.65
C ARG A 64 0.76 -17.04 -2.84
N SER A 65 -0.20 -17.58 -2.08
CA SER A 65 0.01 -18.82 -1.32
C SER A 65 0.24 -20.04 -2.23
N THR A 66 -0.17 -19.95 -3.50
CA THR A 66 0.06 -20.97 -4.53
C THR A 66 1.41 -20.79 -5.26
N GLY A 67 2.20 -19.78 -4.88
CA GLY A 67 3.45 -19.41 -5.53
C GLY A 67 3.31 -18.35 -6.62
N GLY A 68 4.40 -17.60 -6.81
CA GLY A 68 4.45 -16.45 -7.71
C GLY A 68 3.72 -15.22 -7.17
N LEU A 69 3.50 -14.24 -8.04
CA LEU A 69 2.86 -12.98 -7.69
C LEU A 69 1.56 -12.80 -8.50
N LEU A 70 0.54 -12.19 -7.89
CA LEU A 70 -0.54 -11.53 -8.59
C LEU A 70 -0.09 -10.10 -8.91
N LEU A 71 0.20 -9.83 -10.18
CA LEU A 71 0.50 -8.51 -10.68
C LEU A 71 -0.81 -7.77 -10.96
N ILE A 72 -0.96 -6.61 -10.34
CA ILE A 72 -2.03 -5.66 -10.66
C ILE A 72 -1.38 -4.50 -11.42
N THR A 73 -1.93 -4.17 -12.57
CA THR A 73 -1.56 -2.98 -13.36
C THR A 73 -2.71 -1.99 -13.31
N LYS A 74 -2.51 -0.76 -13.81
CA LYS A 74 -3.61 0.22 -13.90
C LYS A 74 -4.85 -0.31 -14.61
N LYS A 75 -4.70 -1.22 -15.58
CA LYS A 75 -5.78 -1.66 -16.49
C LYS A 75 -5.91 -3.19 -16.63
N GLY A 76 -5.44 -3.95 -15.65
CA GLY A 76 -5.44 -5.41 -15.79
C GLY A 76 -4.77 -6.14 -14.64
N MET A 77 -4.94 -7.46 -14.63
CA MET A 77 -4.30 -8.37 -13.68
C MET A 77 -3.58 -9.48 -14.45
N ALA A 78 -2.51 -10.02 -13.86
CA ALA A 78 -1.79 -11.17 -14.40
C ALA A 78 -1.14 -11.97 -13.28
N LEU A 79 -0.97 -13.27 -13.48
CA LEU A 79 -0.06 -14.07 -12.68
C LEU A 79 1.36 -13.87 -13.21
N LEU A 80 2.30 -13.64 -12.30
CA LEU A 80 3.71 -13.44 -12.62
C LEU A 80 4.56 -14.51 -11.94
N ASN A 81 5.35 -15.22 -12.74
CA ASN A 81 6.53 -15.92 -12.24
C ASN A 81 7.69 -14.93 -12.18
N PHE A 82 8.07 -14.50 -10.96
CA PHE A 82 9.08 -13.47 -10.77
C PHE A 82 10.46 -13.88 -11.31
N GLU A 83 10.84 -15.16 -11.13
CA GLU A 83 12.15 -15.68 -11.55
C GLU A 83 12.30 -15.74 -13.07
N LEU A 84 11.22 -16.11 -13.77
CA LEU A 84 11.22 -16.26 -15.23
C LEU A 84 10.77 -14.99 -15.95
N GLY A 85 10.14 -14.04 -15.25
CA GLY A 85 9.50 -12.87 -15.86
C GLY A 85 8.27 -13.22 -16.70
N GLU A 86 7.69 -14.42 -16.53
CA GLU A 86 6.58 -14.91 -17.32
C GLU A 86 5.24 -14.42 -16.78
N LEU A 87 4.39 -13.91 -17.68
CA LEU A 87 3.09 -13.34 -17.36
C LEU A 87 1.96 -14.18 -17.95
N THR A 88 0.96 -14.48 -17.13
CA THR A 88 -0.31 -15.08 -17.56
C THR A 88 -1.44 -14.10 -17.25
N SER A 89 -2.00 -13.48 -18.29
CA SER A 89 -3.08 -12.50 -18.15
C SER A 89 -4.33 -13.12 -17.52
N LEU A 90 -4.97 -12.37 -16.64
CA LEU A 90 -6.23 -12.73 -16.01
C LEU A 90 -7.37 -11.81 -16.51
N PRO A 91 -8.60 -12.31 -16.61
CA PRO A 91 -9.75 -11.47 -16.88
C PRO A 91 -9.98 -10.50 -15.73
N VAL A 92 -10.40 -9.28 -16.05
CA VAL A 92 -10.83 -8.29 -15.06
C VAL A 92 -12.28 -7.90 -15.36
N PRO A 93 -13.27 -8.54 -14.71
CA PRO A 93 -14.66 -8.16 -14.91
C PRO A 93 -14.96 -6.81 -14.21
N LEU A 94 -16.12 -6.20 -14.43
CA LEU A 94 -16.67 -5.08 -13.63
C LEU A 94 -15.96 -3.70 -13.64
N ILE A 95 -14.74 -3.56 -14.15
CA ILE A 95 -14.04 -2.26 -14.16
C ILE A 95 -14.21 -1.55 -15.51
N ASP A 96 -14.72 -0.32 -15.49
CA ASP A 96 -14.74 0.56 -16.65
C ASP A 96 -13.43 1.36 -16.74
N PHE A 97 -12.44 0.79 -17.42
CA PHE A 97 -11.11 1.40 -17.60
C PHE A 97 -11.08 2.69 -18.44
N SER A 98 -12.25 3.17 -18.92
CA SER A 98 -12.38 4.51 -19.48
C SER A 98 -12.58 5.59 -18.40
N LYS A 99 -12.96 5.20 -17.18
CA LYS A 99 -13.25 6.10 -16.04
C LYS A 99 -12.34 5.88 -14.84
N GLU A 100 -12.00 4.63 -14.55
CA GLU A 100 -11.26 4.28 -13.35
C GLU A 100 -10.10 3.31 -13.63
N VAL A 101 -9.08 3.31 -12.77
CA VAL A 101 -7.91 2.42 -12.85
C VAL A 101 -7.58 1.88 -11.46
N PHE A 102 -7.01 0.69 -11.38
CA PHE A 102 -6.51 0.16 -10.11
C PHE A 102 -5.44 1.07 -9.50
N ASN A 103 -5.37 1.07 -8.16
CA ASN A 103 -4.45 1.91 -7.41
C ASN A 103 -3.74 1.11 -6.30
N ASP A 104 -4.38 0.90 -5.14
CA ASP A 104 -3.78 0.18 -4.01
C ASP A 104 -4.67 -1.00 -3.57
N ALA A 105 -4.10 -1.95 -2.83
CA ALA A 105 -4.76 -3.17 -2.41
C ALA A 105 -4.07 -3.79 -1.19
N LYS A 106 -4.77 -4.69 -0.52
CA LYS A 106 -4.16 -5.56 0.47
C LYS A 106 -4.99 -6.82 0.63
N CYS A 107 -4.37 -7.92 1.03
CA CYS A 107 -5.09 -9.13 1.36
C CYS A 107 -5.68 -9.04 2.77
N ASP A 108 -6.92 -9.50 2.93
CA ASP A 108 -7.45 -9.77 4.26
C ASP A 108 -6.89 -11.08 4.84
N SER A 109 -7.21 -11.36 6.10
CA SER A 109 -6.76 -12.57 6.81
C SER A 109 -7.29 -13.89 6.24
N ALA A 110 -8.25 -13.86 5.32
CA ALA A 110 -8.76 -15.03 4.62
C ALA A 110 -8.08 -15.21 3.24
N GLY A 111 -7.09 -14.37 2.92
CA GLY A 111 -6.36 -14.41 1.66
C GLY A 111 -7.16 -13.86 0.47
N ARG A 112 -8.22 -13.09 0.70
CA ARG A 112 -8.92 -12.37 -0.37
C ARG A 112 -8.24 -11.03 -0.59
N LEU A 113 -8.10 -10.63 -1.85
CA LEU A 113 -7.51 -9.35 -2.17
C LEU A 113 -8.59 -8.27 -2.17
N TRP A 114 -8.41 -7.22 -1.37
CA TRP A 114 -9.22 -6.01 -1.42
C TRP A 114 -8.46 -4.96 -2.21
N VAL A 115 -9.04 -4.48 -3.31
CA VAL A 115 -8.38 -3.57 -4.24
C VAL A 115 -9.23 -2.34 -4.51
N GLY A 116 -8.57 -1.19 -4.46
CA GLY A 116 -9.11 0.10 -4.79
C GLY A 116 -8.90 0.50 -6.24
N THR A 117 -9.85 1.25 -6.79
CA THR A 117 -9.67 2.01 -8.02
C THR A 117 -9.77 3.51 -7.76
N ARG A 118 -9.16 4.28 -8.64
CA ARG A 118 -9.24 5.74 -8.66
C ARG A 118 -9.75 6.24 -9.99
N ASP A 119 -10.34 7.44 -9.96
CA ASP A 119 -10.67 8.16 -11.19
C ASP A 119 -9.39 8.46 -11.99
N ILE A 120 -9.48 8.34 -13.31
CA ILE A 120 -8.32 8.51 -14.20
C ILE A 120 -7.71 9.92 -14.09
N GLU A 121 -8.55 10.94 -13.92
CA GLU A 121 -8.15 12.35 -13.81
C GLU A 121 -8.02 12.84 -12.37
N VAL A 122 -8.41 12.01 -11.38
CA VAL A 122 -8.38 12.36 -9.95
C VAL A 122 -9.29 13.56 -9.65
N LYS A 123 -10.48 13.59 -10.27
CA LYS A 123 -11.46 14.69 -10.10
C LYS A 123 -12.81 14.20 -9.62
N GLU A 124 -13.29 13.14 -10.23
CA GLU A 124 -14.64 12.63 -10.00
C GLU A 124 -14.60 11.41 -9.07
N PRO A 125 -15.66 11.13 -8.29
CA PRO A 125 -15.70 9.99 -7.37
C PRO A 125 -16.07 8.67 -8.09
N HIS A 126 -15.44 8.37 -9.23
CA HIS A 126 -15.71 7.15 -10.02
C HIS A 126 -15.13 5.88 -9.38
N GLY A 127 -14.09 6.04 -8.56
CA GLY A 127 -13.38 4.95 -7.91
C GLY A 127 -14.28 4.08 -7.02
N GLY A 128 -13.83 2.85 -6.85
CA GLY A 128 -14.50 1.79 -6.13
C GLY A 128 -13.55 1.04 -5.22
N LEU A 129 -14.16 0.31 -4.29
CA LEU A 129 -13.48 -0.70 -3.49
C LEU A 129 -14.03 -2.05 -3.91
N PHE A 130 -13.16 -2.99 -4.21
CA PHE A 130 -13.49 -4.32 -4.72
C PHE A 130 -12.82 -5.40 -3.88
N ARG A 131 -13.43 -6.58 -3.90
CA ARG A 131 -12.88 -7.81 -3.32
C ARG A 131 -12.72 -8.84 -4.43
N LEU A 132 -11.53 -9.42 -4.54
CA LEU A 132 -11.21 -10.54 -5.40
C LEU A 132 -11.04 -11.79 -4.53
N ASP A 133 -11.87 -12.80 -4.80
CA ASP A 133 -11.82 -14.08 -4.09
C ASP A 133 -10.76 -15.00 -4.72
N SER A 134 -10.41 -16.10 -4.03
CA SER A 134 -9.38 -17.05 -4.47
C SER A 134 -9.68 -17.75 -5.81
N ASP A 135 -10.92 -17.68 -6.29
CA ASP A 135 -11.34 -18.17 -7.61
C ASP A 135 -11.31 -17.08 -8.70
N PHE A 136 -10.73 -15.91 -8.39
CA PHE A 136 -10.68 -14.71 -9.23
C PHE A 136 -12.05 -14.08 -9.52
N SER A 137 -13.11 -14.47 -8.80
CA SER A 137 -14.37 -13.71 -8.84
C SER A 137 -14.19 -12.36 -8.15
N MET A 138 -14.65 -11.29 -8.80
CA MET A 138 -14.53 -9.93 -8.29
C MET A 138 -15.90 -9.37 -7.93
N HIS A 139 -15.95 -8.67 -6.79
CA HIS A 139 -17.17 -8.08 -6.23
C HIS A 139 -16.92 -6.61 -5.93
N ARG A 140 -17.83 -5.72 -6.33
CA ARG A 140 -17.76 -4.31 -5.93
C ARG A 140 -18.35 -4.19 -4.51
N CYS A 141 -17.55 -3.75 -3.56
CA CYS A 141 -17.90 -3.61 -2.14
C CYS A 141 -18.13 -2.14 -1.73
N GLY A 142 -17.64 -1.18 -2.52
CA GLY A 142 -17.84 0.24 -2.27
C GLY A 142 -17.72 1.08 -3.55
N SER A 143 -18.19 2.32 -3.47
CA SER A 143 -18.16 3.30 -4.57
C SER A 143 -18.08 4.72 -4.02
N GLY A 144 -17.82 5.68 -4.92
CA GLY A 144 -17.82 7.09 -4.58
C GLY A 144 -16.49 7.56 -4.00
N PHE A 145 -15.38 6.97 -4.46
CA PHE A 145 -14.02 7.34 -4.07
C PHE A 145 -13.33 8.06 -5.22
N THR A 146 -12.53 9.08 -4.94
CA THR A 146 -11.73 9.71 -6.00
C THR A 146 -10.40 8.99 -6.17
N VAL A 147 -9.75 8.62 -5.05
CA VAL A 147 -8.50 7.85 -5.02
C VAL A 147 -8.57 6.82 -3.90
N SER A 148 -9.14 5.66 -4.20
CA SER A 148 -9.10 4.53 -3.27
C SER A 148 -7.67 4.07 -3.07
N ASN A 149 -7.18 4.14 -1.84
CA ASN A 149 -5.79 3.92 -1.50
C ASN A 149 -5.64 2.93 -0.34
N GLY A 150 -4.73 3.19 0.61
CA GLY A 150 -4.39 2.30 1.72
C GLY A 150 -5.56 1.55 2.35
N ILE A 151 -5.38 0.24 2.48
CA ILE A 151 -6.30 -0.69 3.15
C ILE A 151 -5.54 -1.42 4.26
N ALA A 152 -6.15 -1.54 5.43
CA ALA A 152 -5.61 -2.32 6.54
C ALA A 152 -6.73 -2.85 7.44
N TRP A 153 -6.41 -3.83 8.29
CA TRP A 153 -7.35 -4.36 9.29
C TRP A 153 -6.80 -4.20 10.69
N ALA A 154 -7.69 -3.89 11.64
CA ALA A 154 -7.36 -3.92 13.06
C ALA A 154 -6.92 -5.35 13.48
N PRO A 155 -6.10 -5.52 14.53
CA PRO A 155 -5.56 -6.83 14.91
C PRO A 155 -6.61 -7.88 15.24
N ASN A 156 -7.81 -7.45 15.66
CA ASN A 156 -8.93 -8.35 15.95
C ASN A 156 -9.66 -8.84 14.69
N GLY A 157 -9.32 -8.33 13.50
CA GLY A 157 -9.96 -8.69 12.24
C GLY A 157 -11.42 -8.24 12.11
N ARG A 158 -11.89 -7.31 12.94
CA ARG A 158 -13.30 -6.84 12.96
C ARG A 158 -13.48 -5.43 12.42
N THR A 159 -12.39 -4.74 12.13
CA THR A 159 -12.43 -3.39 11.56
C THR A 159 -11.50 -3.33 10.37
N MET A 160 -12.02 -2.87 9.24
CA MET A 160 -11.24 -2.50 8.06
C MET A 160 -11.10 -0.98 8.03
N TYR A 161 -9.88 -0.50 7.83
CA TYR A 161 -9.56 0.88 7.53
C TYR A 161 -9.33 1.03 6.03
N HIS A 162 -9.84 2.11 5.45
CA HIS A 162 -9.70 2.39 4.02
C HIS A 162 -9.55 3.88 3.78
N ILE A 163 -8.58 4.23 2.96
CA ILE A 163 -8.18 5.61 2.66
C ILE A 163 -8.74 6.03 1.31
N ASP A 164 -9.33 7.23 1.28
CA ASP A 164 -9.61 7.99 0.06
C ASP A 164 -8.74 9.26 0.07
N THR A 165 -7.65 9.25 -0.71
CA THR A 165 -6.62 10.31 -0.70
C THR A 165 -7.23 11.68 -0.98
N HIS A 166 -8.26 11.73 -1.82
CA HIS A 166 -9.03 12.93 -2.14
C HIS A 166 -10.50 12.63 -1.85
N PRO A 167 -11.07 13.17 -0.76
CA PRO A 167 -10.74 14.48 -0.17
C PRO A 167 -9.72 14.46 0.99
N GLY A 168 -9.10 13.32 1.31
CA GLY A 168 -8.19 13.20 2.46
C GLY A 168 -8.93 12.64 3.68
N ARG A 169 -9.52 11.46 3.49
CA ARG A 169 -10.35 10.80 4.50
C ARG A 169 -9.90 9.37 4.71
N ILE A 170 -9.94 8.94 5.97
CA ILE A 170 -9.83 7.56 6.39
C ILE A 170 -11.18 7.13 6.93
N ASP A 171 -11.76 6.09 6.34
CA ASP A 171 -12.99 5.46 6.81
C ASP A 171 -12.65 4.16 7.55
N ALA A 172 -13.48 3.82 8.53
CA ALA A 172 -13.52 2.52 9.17
C ALA A 172 -14.84 1.81 8.84
N TYR A 173 -14.78 0.49 8.75
CA TYR A 173 -15.92 -0.39 8.49
C TYR A 173 -15.91 -1.53 9.48
N ASP A 174 -17.10 -2.00 9.87
CA ASP A 174 -17.20 -3.30 10.51
C ASP A 174 -16.94 -4.37 9.47
N PHE A 175 -16.01 -5.28 9.78
CA PHE A 175 -15.53 -6.31 8.87
C PHE A 175 -15.93 -7.70 9.37
N ASP A 176 -16.62 -8.46 8.51
CA ASP A 176 -16.90 -9.87 8.73
C ASP A 176 -15.90 -10.69 7.90
N VAL A 177 -14.88 -11.24 8.58
CA VAL A 177 -13.87 -12.07 7.94
C VAL A 177 -14.46 -13.34 7.31
N ALA A 178 -15.47 -13.95 7.93
CA ALA A 178 -16.02 -15.22 7.45
C ALA A 178 -16.68 -15.05 6.07
N HIS A 179 -17.39 -13.94 5.87
CA HIS A 179 -18.12 -13.67 4.62
C HIS A 179 -17.40 -12.67 3.69
N GLY A 180 -16.42 -11.92 4.19
CA GLY A 180 -15.69 -10.91 3.44
C GLY A 180 -16.56 -9.71 3.13
N THR A 181 -17.34 -9.27 4.10
CA THR A 181 -18.26 -8.16 3.93
C THR A 181 -17.91 -7.02 4.85
N ILE A 182 -18.23 -5.81 4.39
CA ILE A 182 -18.07 -4.56 5.13
C ILE A 182 -19.44 -3.94 5.39
N SER A 183 -19.58 -3.30 6.55
CA SER A 183 -20.79 -2.58 6.96
C SER A 183 -20.44 -1.40 7.86
N GLU A 184 -21.43 -0.60 8.26
CA GLU A 184 -21.27 0.49 9.24
C GLU A 184 -20.08 1.43 8.94
N ARG A 185 -20.01 1.92 7.69
CA ARG A 185 -19.01 2.90 7.27
C ARG A 185 -19.09 4.13 8.17
N ARG A 186 -17.97 4.47 8.79
CA ARG A 186 -17.81 5.64 9.67
C ARG A 186 -16.50 6.34 9.39
N ILE A 187 -16.49 7.65 9.58
CA ILE A 187 -15.27 8.45 9.47
C ILE A 187 -14.35 8.07 10.64
N PHE A 188 -13.17 7.56 10.32
CA PHE A 188 -12.10 7.36 11.30
C PHE A 188 -11.27 8.63 11.45
N ARG A 189 -10.95 9.28 10.33
CA ARG A 189 -10.24 10.57 10.32
C ARG A 189 -10.58 11.38 9.06
N ASP A 190 -10.73 12.68 9.24
CA ASP A 190 -10.95 13.65 8.16
C ASP A 190 -9.87 14.74 8.26
N TYR A 191 -8.97 14.79 7.28
CA TYR A 191 -7.81 15.71 7.27
C TYR A 191 -8.24 17.16 7.08
N HIS A 192 -9.30 17.40 6.32
CA HIS A 192 -9.86 18.73 6.14
C HIS A 192 -10.42 19.27 7.47
N SER A 193 -11.12 18.44 8.24
CA SER A 193 -11.72 18.83 9.52
C SER A 193 -10.68 19.31 10.56
N VAL A 194 -9.44 18.83 10.46
CA VAL A 194 -8.33 19.18 11.35
C VAL A 194 -7.36 20.19 10.72
N GLY A 195 -7.68 20.73 9.54
CA GLY A 195 -6.85 21.72 8.84
C GLY A 195 -5.51 21.19 8.33
N ALA A 196 -5.38 19.87 8.14
CA ALA A 196 -4.17 19.27 7.60
C ALA A 196 -4.15 19.37 6.06
N SER A 197 -3.01 19.78 5.50
CA SER A 197 -2.77 19.80 4.05
C SER A 197 -2.20 18.49 3.50
N ALA A 198 -1.91 17.54 4.39
CA ALA A 198 -1.33 16.25 4.06
C ALA A 198 -2.35 15.36 3.35
N LEU A 199 -1.87 14.51 2.43
CA LEU A 199 -2.71 13.56 1.72
C LEU A 199 -2.40 12.14 2.22
N PRO A 200 -3.35 11.46 2.89
CA PRO A 200 -3.14 10.08 3.33
C PRO A 200 -3.07 9.15 2.11
N ASP A 201 -2.08 8.28 2.08
CA ASP A 201 -1.77 7.40 0.95
C ASP A 201 -1.87 5.92 1.37
N GLY A 202 -0.78 5.15 1.30
CA GLY A 202 -0.73 3.79 1.81
C GLY A 202 -0.72 3.72 3.35
N CYS A 203 -1.18 2.58 3.90
CA CYS A 203 -1.25 2.36 5.34
C CYS A 203 -1.00 0.92 5.76
N THR A 204 -0.68 0.72 7.05
CA THR A 204 -0.58 -0.60 7.69
C THR A 204 -0.93 -0.50 9.18
N VAL A 205 -1.20 -1.63 9.84
CA VAL A 205 -1.55 -1.68 11.26
C VAL A 205 -0.49 -2.43 12.05
N ASP A 206 -0.11 -1.90 13.20
CA ASP A 206 0.76 -2.61 14.14
C ASP A 206 -0.01 -3.53 15.09
N SER A 207 0.74 -4.41 15.76
CA SER A 207 0.25 -5.40 16.73
C SER A 207 -0.42 -4.79 17.97
N GLU A 208 -0.24 -3.49 18.23
CA GLU A 208 -0.91 -2.77 19.31
C GLU A 208 -2.20 -2.07 18.83
N GLY A 209 -2.54 -2.20 17.54
CA GLY A 209 -3.75 -1.63 16.93
C GLY A 209 -3.59 -0.22 16.38
N GLY A 210 -2.36 0.31 16.31
CA GLY A 210 -2.10 1.61 15.70
C GLY A 210 -2.12 1.55 14.18
N LEU A 211 -2.89 2.42 13.55
CA LEU A 211 -2.90 2.60 12.10
C LEU A 211 -1.77 3.56 11.70
N TRP A 212 -0.78 3.06 10.97
CA TRP A 212 0.28 3.85 10.39
C TRP A 212 -0.06 4.27 8.97
N VAL A 213 0.16 5.54 8.64
CA VAL A 213 -0.22 6.15 7.36
C VAL A 213 0.96 6.93 6.79
N ALA A 214 1.25 6.72 5.51
CA ALA A 214 2.16 7.56 4.73
C ALA A 214 1.40 8.80 4.27
N GLU A 215 2.01 9.97 4.43
CA GLU A 215 1.34 11.22 4.14
C GLU A 215 2.10 12.04 3.11
N VAL A 216 1.59 12.01 1.88
CA VAL A 216 2.20 12.66 0.73
C VAL A 216 2.14 14.17 0.89
N GLY A 217 3.28 14.82 0.63
CA GLY A 217 3.39 16.27 0.63
C GLY A 217 3.82 16.86 1.97
N ASP A 218 3.78 16.06 3.05
CA ASP A 218 3.90 16.56 4.42
C ASP A 218 5.19 16.16 5.14
N TRP A 219 6.05 15.32 4.55
CA TRP A 219 7.29 14.81 5.16
C TRP A 219 7.10 13.91 6.39
N HIS A 220 5.91 13.34 6.58
CA HIS A 220 5.61 12.53 7.75
C HIS A 220 5.06 11.16 7.38
N ILE A 221 5.35 10.21 8.26
CA ILE A 221 4.47 9.07 8.51
C ILE A 221 3.85 9.28 9.89
N ARG A 222 2.56 8.97 10.03
CA ARG A 222 1.82 9.17 11.28
C ARG A 222 1.17 7.88 11.75
N ARG A 223 1.09 7.70 13.06
CA ARG A 223 0.38 6.60 13.72
C ARG A 223 -0.85 7.15 14.41
N TYR A 224 -1.99 6.54 14.15
CA TYR A 224 -3.27 6.84 14.76
C TYR A 224 -3.69 5.72 15.71
N ALA A 225 -4.15 6.09 16.90
CA ALA A 225 -4.75 5.16 17.83
C ALA A 225 -6.10 4.63 17.29
N PRO A 226 -6.63 3.50 17.79
CA PRO A 226 -7.89 2.92 17.31
C PRO A 226 -9.13 3.83 17.39
N ASP A 227 -9.06 4.92 18.15
CA ASP A 227 -10.10 5.95 18.27
C ASP A 227 -9.92 7.12 17.27
N GLY A 228 -8.89 7.09 16.43
CA GLY A 228 -8.57 8.12 15.43
C GLY A 228 -7.63 9.22 15.92
N ALA A 229 -7.28 9.23 17.22
CA ALA A 229 -6.35 10.21 17.78
C ALA A 229 -4.95 10.05 17.19
N LEU A 230 -4.24 11.17 16.95
CA LEU A 230 -2.83 11.13 16.57
C LEU A 230 -2.02 10.66 17.79
N ASP A 231 -1.36 9.52 17.65
CA ASP A 231 -0.51 8.94 18.69
C ASP A 231 0.96 9.27 18.47
N ARG A 232 1.44 9.16 17.23
CA ARG A 232 2.85 9.41 16.90
C ARG A 232 3.00 10.06 15.53
N GLU A 233 3.98 10.94 15.43
CA GLU A 233 4.43 11.54 14.18
C GLU A 233 5.92 11.29 14.02
N ILE A 234 6.34 10.85 12.82
CA ILE A 234 7.74 10.65 12.47
C ILE A 234 8.04 11.42 11.20
N ARG A 235 8.91 12.42 11.30
CA ARG A 235 9.41 13.15 10.14
C ARG A 235 10.41 12.28 9.37
N VAL A 236 10.16 12.08 8.09
CA VAL A 236 11.03 11.36 7.16
C VAL A 236 11.85 12.34 6.30
N PRO A 237 13.01 11.93 5.76
CA PRO A 237 13.91 12.83 5.03
C PRO A 237 13.51 13.06 3.56
N LEU A 238 12.22 12.94 3.26
CA LEU A 238 11.64 13.11 1.93
C LEU A 238 10.20 13.60 2.04
N GLN A 239 9.75 14.43 1.10
CA GLN A 239 8.42 15.05 1.20
C GLN A 239 7.26 14.09 0.91
N LYS A 240 7.48 13.08 0.07
CA LYS A 240 6.42 12.25 -0.51
C LYS A 240 6.64 10.77 -0.18
N PRO A 241 6.50 10.35 1.10
CA PRO A 241 6.33 8.94 1.42
C PRO A 241 4.99 8.48 0.84
N THR A 242 4.94 7.29 0.26
CA THR A 242 3.78 6.80 -0.50
C THR A 242 3.06 5.68 0.22
N SER A 243 3.79 4.71 0.76
CA SER A 243 3.19 3.57 1.46
C SER A 243 4.17 2.96 2.45
N LEU A 244 3.71 2.01 3.27
CA LEU A 244 4.47 1.42 4.35
C LEU A 244 3.98 0.02 4.72
N MET A 245 4.92 -0.82 5.15
CA MET A 245 4.67 -2.21 5.52
C MET A 245 5.67 -2.67 6.57
N PHE A 246 5.19 -3.41 7.58
CA PHE A 246 6.07 -4.09 8.51
C PHE A 246 6.65 -5.36 7.90
N GLY A 247 7.93 -5.61 8.14
CA GLY A 247 8.63 -6.79 7.68
C GLY A 247 9.79 -7.19 8.58
N GLY A 248 10.61 -8.10 8.05
CA GLY A 248 11.63 -8.82 8.81
C GLY A 248 11.05 -10.01 9.59
N PRO A 249 11.89 -10.96 10.04
CA PRO A 249 11.45 -12.19 10.72
C PRO A 249 10.62 -11.94 11.98
N ASN A 250 10.85 -10.81 12.66
CA ASN A 250 10.13 -10.41 13.86
C ASN A 250 9.07 -9.32 13.60
N LEU A 251 8.84 -8.96 12.33
CA LEU A 251 7.93 -7.90 11.89
C LEU A 251 8.18 -6.55 12.57
N ASN A 252 9.42 -6.24 12.92
CA ASN A 252 9.82 -5.05 13.67
C ASN A 252 10.52 -3.99 12.79
N THR A 253 10.65 -4.24 11.50
CA THR A 253 11.16 -3.25 10.54
C THR A 253 9.99 -2.65 9.79
N LEU A 254 9.78 -1.33 9.92
CA LEU A 254 8.82 -0.60 9.10
C LEU A 254 9.51 -0.11 7.83
N TYR A 255 9.16 -0.70 6.70
CA TYR A 255 9.60 -0.24 5.38
C TYR A 255 8.67 0.86 4.87
N VAL A 256 9.24 1.89 4.24
CA VAL A 256 8.48 3.03 3.71
C VAL A 256 8.94 3.33 2.28
N THR A 257 8.02 3.22 1.32
CA THR A 257 8.26 3.61 -0.07
C THR A 257 8.08 5.12 -0.24
N SER A 258 8.65 5.68 -1.29
CA SER A 258 8.52 7.10 -1.59
C SER A 258 8.58 7.39 -3.08
N MET A 259 8.29 8.64 -3.47
CA MET A 259 8.31 9.04 -4.87
C MET A 259 9.14 10.29 -5.15
N ARG A 260 9.67 10.32 -6.38
CA ARG A 260 10.21 11.52 -7.04
C ARG A 260 9.14 12.23 -7.87
N PHE A 261 8.09 11.50 -8.25
CA PHE A 261 7.05 11.97 -9.15
C PHE A 261 6.40 13.28 -8.67
N GLY A 262 6.27 14.22 -9.61
CA GLY A 262 5.70 15.55 -9.35
C GLY A 262 6.56 16.45 -8.44
N LEU A 263 7.85 16.19 -8.30
CA LEU A 263 8.82 17.15 -7.73
C LEU A 263 9.57 17.85 -8.86
N THR A 264 9.88 19.13 -8.66
CA THR A 264 10.75 19.90 -9.56
C THR A 264 12.22 19.49 -9.38
N GLU A 265 13.09 19.86 -10.32
CA GLU A 265 14.54 19.63 -10.19
C GLU A 265 15.12 20.32 -8.95
N GLU A 266 14.67 21.53 -8.63
CA GLU A 266 15.07 22.27 -7.43
C GLU A 266 14.65 21.52 -6.16
N GLN A 267 13.41 21.02 -6.11
CA GLN A 267 12.94 20.22 -4.98
C GLN A 267 13.77 18.93 -4.86
N LEU A 268 14.00 18.21 -5.95
CA LEU A 268 14.81 16.98 -5.94
C LEU A 268 16.24 17.23 -5.44
N ALA A 269 16.85 18.37 -5.78
CA ALA A 269 18.15 18.75 -5.26
C ALA A 269 18.13 19.00 -3.73
N GLY A 270 17.02 19.51 -3.20
CA GLY A 270 16.80 19.73 -1.76
C GLY A 270 16.42 18.48 -0.95
N GLN A 271 16.00 17.40 -1.60
CA GLN A 271 15.66 16.11 -0.96
C GLN A 271 16.29 14.95 -1.74
N PRO A 272 17.61 14.72 -1.58
CA PRO A 272 18.32 13.69 -2.33
C PRO A 272 17.83 12.26 -2.07
N LEU A 273 17.09 12.02 -0.98
CA LEU A 273 16.48 10.72 -0.65
C LEU A 273 15.08 10.52 -1.24
N ALA A 274 14.58 11.45 -2.06
CA ALA A 274 13.30 11.26 -2.75
C ALA A 274 13.33 10.04 -3.68
N GLY A 275 12.36 9.13 -3.51
CA GLY A 275 12.30 7.88 -4.25
C GLY A 275 13.05 6.72 -3.59
N SER A 276 13.74 6.95 -2.47
CA SER A 276 14.39 5.88 -1.73
C SER A 276 13.37 5.00 -0.98
N LEU A 277 13.73 3.73 -0.78
CA LEU A 277 13.10 2.85 0.20
C LEU A 277 13.75 3.10 1.57
N LEU A 278 12.96 3.49 2.56
CA LEU A 278 13.41 3.68 3.94
C LEU A 278 13.09 2.44 4.77
N GLN A 279 13.88 2.21 5.82
CA GLN A 279 13.57 1.24 6.87
C GLN A 279 13.74 1.87 8.25
N LEU A 280 12.82 1.59 9.17
CA LEU A 280 12.78 2.18 10.50
C LEU A 280 12.48 1.11 11.56
N ASP A 281 13.12 1.20 12.73
CA ASP A 281 12.62 0.56 13.95
C ASP A 281 11.75 1.56 14.71
N VAL A 282 10.45 1.31 14.74
CA VAL A 282 9.46 2.17 15.40
C VAL A 282 9.09 1.69 16.81
N GLY A 283 9.78 0.67 17.34
CA GLY A 283 9.58 0.14 18.69
C GLY A 283 8.32 -0.70 18.88
N VAL A 284 7.58 -0.98 17.80
CA VAL A 284 6.39 -1.86 17.77
C VAL A 284 6.52 -2.82 16.59
N ARG A 285 5.79 -3.94 16.65
CA ARG A 285 5.77 -4.95 15.58
C ARG A 285 4.52 -4.83 14.73
N GLY A 286 4.61 -5.19 13.47
CA GLY A 286 3.46 -5.41 12.60
C GLY A 286 2.72 -6.71 12.90
N LEU A 287 1.81 -7.03 11.98
CA LEU A 287 1.06 -8.28 11.94
C LEU A 287 1.57 -9.16 10.78
N PRO A 288 1.50 -10.50 10.89
CA PRO A 288 1.76 -11.36 9.76
C PRO A 288 0.76 -11.07 8.65
N GLU A 289 1.28 -10.72 7.47
CA GLU A 289 0.46 -10.47 6.29
C GLU A 289 0.07 -11.79 5.64
N THR A 290 -1.11 -11.80 5.02
CA THR A 290 -1.65 -12.99 4.36
C THR A 290 -1.43 -12.87 2.86
N ASP A 291 -0.85 -13.91 2.26
CA ASP A 291 -0.71 -13.98 0.81
C ASP A 291 -2.09 -14.13 0.14
N PHE A 292 -2.20 -13.72 -1.12
CA PHE A 292 -3.43 -13.98 -1.88
C PHE A 292 -3.64 -15.49 -2.05
N ALA A 293 -4.84 -15.97 -1.74
CA ALA A 293 -5.16 -17.40 -1.70
C ALA A 293 -5.43 -18.02 -3.09
N GLY A 294 -5.59 -17.18 -4.13
CA GLY A 294 -5.92 -17.57 -5.51
C GLY A 294 -4.72 -17.62 -6.43
#